data_AF-A0A844FYM0-F1
#
_entry.id   AF-A0A844FYM0-F1
#
_cell.length_a   1.000
_cell.length_b   1.000
_cell.length_c   1.000
_cell.angle_alpha   90.00
_cell.angle_beta   90.00
_cell.angle_gamma   90.00
#
_symmetry.space_group_name_H-M   'P 1'
#
loop_
_entity.id
_entity.type
_entity.pdbx_description
1 polymer ?
#
loop_
_entity_poly.entity_id
_entity_poly.type
_entity_poly.pdbx_seq_one_letter_code
_entity_poly.pdbx_strand_id
1 'polypeptide(L)'
;MDAWAARLERELPPGLPYSASDNIRFGTGWNTAENYAKGRMLSCCCGGFDFVRAALALEIPYANMRGCVLDAAKARELGSVLLRVAAAALQE
;
A
#
# COMPACT_ATOMS: atom_id res chain seq x y z
N MET A 1 -2.40 -0.17 9.89
CA MET A 1 -1.81 -0.91 8.75
C MET A 1 -2.24 -2.37 8.72
N ASP A 2 -2.21 -3.11 9.83
CA ASP A 2 -2.61 -4.53 9.82
C ASP A 2 -4.08 -4.75 9.39
N ALA A 3 -5.01 -3.91 9.87
CA ALA A 3 -6.42 -3.95 9.44
C ALA A 3 -6.59 -3.66 7.94
N TRP A 4 -5.85 -2.68 7.42
CA TRP A 4 -5.84 -2.32 6.00
C TRP A 4 -5.29 -3.47 5.14
N ALA A 5 -4.19 -4.08 5.56
CA ALA A 5 -3.57 -5.21 4.87
C ALA A 5 -4.50 -6.44 4.85
N ALA A 6 -5.07 -6.82 6.00
CA ALA A 6 -6.02 -7.93 6.09
C ALA A 6 -7.28 -7.70 5.24
N ARG A 7 -7.71 -6.44 5.10
CA ARG A 7 -8.83 -6.08 4.25
C ARG A 7 -8.47 -6.15 2.77
N LEU A 8 -7.30 -5.66 2.37
CA LEU A 8 -6.82 -5.77 0.99
C LEU A 8 -6.68 -7.23 0.55
N GLU A 9 -6.11 -8.09 1.40
CA GLU A 9 -5.99 -9.53 1.13
C GLU A 9 -7.34 -10.21 0.92
N ARG A 10 -8.36 -9.80 1.68
CA ARG A 10 -9.72 -10.33 1.54
C ARG A 10 -10.46 -9.80 0.31
N GLU A 11 -10.24 -8.55 -0.08
CA GLU A 11 -11.01 -7.89 -1.15
C GLU A 11 -10.41 -8.06 -2.54
N LEU A 12 -9.16 -8.52 -2.66
CA LEU A 12 -8.55 -8.79 -3.95
C LEU A 12 -9.16 -10.02 -4.63
N PRO A 13 -9.40 -9.95 -5.95
CA PRO A 13 -10.00 -11.04 -6.71
C PRO A 13 -9.01 -12.19 -6.95
N PRO A 14 -9.52 -13.41 -7.23
CA PRO A 14 -8.69 -14.50 -7.74
C PRO A 14 -7.97 -14.08 -9.02
N GLY A 15 -6.64 -13.98 -8.97
CA GLY A 15 -5.82 -13.51 -10.11
C GLY A 15 -4.97 -12.28 -9.81
N LEU A 16 -5.19 -11.61 -8.68
CA LEU A 16 -4.30 -10.57 -8.16
C LEU A 16 -3.68 -11.04 -6.85
N PRO A 17 -2.50 -11.70 -6.88
CA PRO A 17 -1.91 -12.26 -5.67
C PRO A 17 -1.42 -11.16 -4.73
N TYR A 18 -1.85 -11.24 -3.47
CA TYR A 18 -1.35 -10.41 -2.38
C TYR A 18 -1.45 -11.24 -1.10
N SER A 19 -0.47 -11.11 -0.22
CA SER A 19 -0.63 -11.58 1.15
C SER A 19 -0.16 -10.55 2.14
N ALA A 20 -0.93 -10.36 3.22
CA ALA A 20 -0.57 -9.40 4.26
C ALA A 20 0.76 -9.76 4.94
N SER A 21 1.15 -11.05 4.94
CA SER A 21 2.43 -11.51 5.49
C SER A 21 3.64 -11.06 4.67
N ASP A 22 3.45 -10.67 3.40
CA ASP A 22 4.53 -10.18 2.54
C ASP A 22 4.86 -8.71 2.78
N ASN A 23 4.02 -7.99 3.55
CA ASN A 23 4.26 -6.59 3.82
C ASN A 23 5.55 -6.42 4.64
N ILE A 24 6.47 -5.64 4.09
CA ILE A 24 7.69 -5.27 4.80
C ILE A 24 7.34 -4.11 5.73
N ARG A 25 7.44 -4.35 7.04
CA ARG A 25 7.22 -3.29 8.04
C ARG A 25 8.35 -2.27 7.98
N PHE A 26 8.03 -1.04 8.36
CA PHE A 26 9.05 -0.01 8.53
C PHE A 26 10.12 -0.51 9.52
N GLY A 27 11.38 -0.27 9.18
CA GLY A 27 12.55 -0.66 9.96
C GLY A 27 12.98 -2.13 9.81
N THR A 28 12.25 -2.97 9.09
CA THR A 28 12.51 -4.42 9.03
C THR A 28 13.07 -4.91 7.69
N GLY A 29 13.43 -4.01 6.79
CA GLY A 29 13.93 -4.36 5.47
C GLY A 29 14.50 -3.15 4.76
N TRP A 30 14.14 -2.97 3.49
CA TRP A 30 14.67 -1.89 2.67
C TRP A 30 14.20 -0.49 3.10
N ASN A 31 13.16 -0.36 3.94
CA ASN A 31 12.68 0.94 4.44
C ASN A 31 13.12 1.15 5.91
N THR A 32 14.20 1.89 6.13
CA THR A 32 14.77 2.19 7.46
C THR A 32 14.86 3.70 7.70
N ALA A 33 15.10 4.13 8.95
CA ALA A 33 15.29 5.54 9.29
C ALA A 33 16.44 6.22 8.49
N GLU A 34 17.51 5.48 8.16
CA GLU A 34 18.62 5.99 7.35
C GLU A 34 18.19 6.40 5.94
N ASN A 35 17.19 5.74 5.35
CA ASN A 35 16.66 6.15 4.05
C ASN A 35 16.00 7.54 4.09
N TYR A 36 15.46 7.94 5.25
CA TYR A 36 14.83 9.25 5.43
C TYR A 36 15.84 10.37 5.65
N ALA A 37 17.11 10.06 5.90
CA ALA A 37 18.18 11.06 5.94
C ALA A 37 18.42 11.72 4.58
N LYS A 38 17.94 11.11 3.48
CA LYS A 38 18.02 11.65 2.11
C LYS A 38 16.91 12.66 1.78
N GLY A 39 16.02 12.96 2.73
CA GLY A 39 14.90 13.86 2.57
C GLY A 39 13.60 13.26 3.12
N ARG A 40 12.65 14.13 3.45
CA ARG A 40 11.35 13.72 3.97
C ARG A 40 10.47 13.22 2.83
N MET A 41 9.91 12.00 2.95
CA MET A 41 8.90 11.50 2.01
C MET A 41 7.69 12.43 1.96
N LEU A 42 7.05 12.54 0.78
CA LEU A 42 5.86 13.39 0.60
C LEU A 42 4.75 13.06 1.61
N SER A 43 4.51 11.78 1.89
CA SER A 43 3.53 11.35 2.90
C SER A 43 3.86 11.90 4.30
N CYS A 44 5.14 11.92 4.70
CA CYS A 44 5.58 12.50 5.96
C CYS A 44 5.51 14.04 5.99
N CYS A 45 5.62 14.70 4.83
CA CYS A 45 5.37 16.13 4.73
C CYS A 45 3.87 16.43 4.87
N CYS A 46 3.04 15.73 4.11
CA CYS A 46 1.58 15.91 4.11
C CYS A 46 0.95 15.54 5.46
N GLY A 47 1.43 14.50 6.13
CA GLY A 47 0.92 14.08 7.44
C GLY A 47 1.20 15.08 8.58
N GLY A 48 2.00 16.12 8.34
CA GLY A 48 2.25 17.17 9.31
C GLY A 48 1.21 18.30 9.32
N PHE A 49 0.24 18.29 8.40
CA PHE A 49 -0.81 19.30 8.34
C PHE A 49 -2.04 18.88 9.16
N ASP A 50 -2.56 19.79 9.98
CA ASP A 50 -3.71 19.54 10.87
C ASP A 50 -4.99 19.13 10.13
N PHE A 51 -5.12 19.49 8.85
CA PHE A 51 -6.27 19.15 8.03
C PHE A 51 -6.15 17.80 7.31
N VAL A 52 -4.98 17.14 7.37
CA VAL A 52 -4.76 15.84 6.70
C VAL A 52 -5.12 14.70 7.65
N ARG A 53 -6.20 13.99 7.34
CA ARG A 53 -6.66 12.84 8.13
C ARG A 53 -5.79 11.59 7.97
N ALA A 54 -5.20 11.39 6.79
CA ALA A 54 -4.29 10.28 6.54
C ALA A 54 -3.31 10.64 5.41
N ALA A 55 -2.04 10.31 5.61
CA ALA A 55 -1.00 10.40 4.59
C ALA A 55 -0.24 9.08 4.53
N LEU A 56 -0.48 8.31 3.46
CA LEU A 56 0.04 6.94 3.30
C LEU A 56 0.81 6.84 1.98
N ALA A 57 1.82 5.99 1.96
CA ALA A 57 2.50 5.56 0.75
C ALA A 57 2.35 4.04 0.63
N LEU A 58 1.96 3.57 -0.54
CA LEU A 58 1.93 2.15 -0.88
C LEU A 58 2.93 1.92 -2.00
N GLU A 59 3.89 1.05 -1.77
CA GLU A 59 4.94 0.71 -2.72
C GLU A 59 4.73 -0.72 -3.18
N ILE A 60 4.50 -0.90 -4.48
CA ILE A 60 4.22 -2.21 -5.08
C ILE A 60 5.45 -2.63 -5.87
N PRO A 61 6.19 -3.67 -5.44
CA PRO A 61 7.35 -4.16 -6.18
C PRO A 61 6.87 -4.78 -7.50
N TYR A 62 7.09 -4.06 -8.59
CA TYR A 62 6.60 -4.43 -9.93
C TYR A 62 7.34 -5.63 -10.54
N ALA A 63 8.37 -6.16 -9.88
CA ALA A 63 9.36 -7.02 -10.54
C ALA A 63 8.82 -8.40 -10.94
N ASN A 64 7.81 -8.95 -10.26
CA ASN A 64 7.33 -10.28 -10.61
C ASN A 64 5.88 -10.63 -10.23
N MET A 65 5.17 -9.92 -9.34
CA MET A 65 3.77 -10.23 -8.95
C MET A 65 3.48 -11.75 -8.80
N ARG A 66 4.45 -12.51 -8.25
CA ARG A 66 4.43 -13.99 -8.18
C ARG A 66 4.15 -14.71 -9.50
N GLY A 67 4.69 -14.20 -10.61
CA GLY A 67 4.46 -14.73 -11.96
C GLY A 67 3.11 -14.34 -12.56
N CYS A 68 2.30 -13.52 -11.88
CA CYS A 68 1.04 -13.03 -12.44
C CYS A 68 1.31 -11.91 -13.45
N VAL A 69 0.80 -12.08 -14.67
CA VAL A 69 0.77 -11.01 -15.67
C VAL A 69 -0.26 -9.96 -15.24
N LEU A 70 0.21 -8.78 -14.90
CA LEU A 70 -0.62 -7.60 -14.62
C LEU A 70 -0.95 -6.87 -15.92
N ASP A 71 -2.01 -7.31 -16.59
CA ASP A 71 -2.57 -6.63 -17.76
C ASP A 71 -3.40 -5.38 -17.36
N ALA A 72 -3.84 -4.62 -18.36
CA ALA A 72 -4.58 -3.38 -18.15
C ALA A 72 -5.93 -3.59 -17.44
N ALA A 73 -6.58 -4.74 -17.58
CA ALA A 73 -7.85 -5.01 -16.90
C ALA A 73 -7.59 -5.24 -15.41
N LYS A 74 -6.62 -6.09 -15.08
CA LYS A 74 -6.20 -6.36 -13.70
C LYS A 74 -5.64 -5.12 -13.00
N ALA A 75 -4.93 -4.24 -13.70
CA ALA A 75 -4.45 -2.98 -13.11
C ALA A 75 -5.61 -2.06 -12.70
N ARG A 76 -6.67 -1.96 -13.50
CA ARG A 76 -7.88 -1.19 -13.15
C ARG A 76 -8.64 -1.82 -11.99
N GLU A 77 -8.71 -3.14 -11.96
CA GLU A 77 -9.34 -3.87 -10.88
C GLU A 77 -8.58 -3.70 -9.56
N LEU A 78 -7.25 -3.82 -9.58
CA LEU A 78 -6.36 -3.52 -8.45
C LEU A 78 -6.62 -2.09 -7.92
N GLY A 79 -6.61 -1.10 -8.80
CA GLY A 79 -6.90 0.29 -8.43
C GLY A 79 -8.28 0.47 -7.78
N SER A 80 -9.30 -0.21 -8.30
CA SER A 80 -10.67 -0.16 -7.77
C SER A 80 -10.74 -0.76 -6.36
N VAL A 81 -10.07 -1.89 -6.13
CA VAL A 81 -9.98 -2.52 -4.79
C VAL A 81 -9.23 -1.61 -3.83
N LEU A 82 -8.06 -1.09 -4.22
CA LEU A 82 -7.27 -0.17 -3.38
C LEU A 82 -8.07 1.05 -2.94
N LEU A 83 -8.86 1.64 -3.86
CA LEU A 83 -9.72 2.78 -3.54
C LEU A 83 -10.79 2.41 -2.51
N ARG A 84 -11.46 1.26 -2.64
CA ARG A 84 -12.47 0.80 -1.67
C ARG A 84 -11.87 0.59 -0.28
N VAL A 85 -10.72 -0.08 -0.22
CA VAL A 85 -10.03 -0.35 1.05
C VAL A 85 -9.56 0.95 1.71
N ALA A 86 -9.02 1.89 0.92
CA ALA A 86 -8.62 3.21 1.41
C ALA A 86 -9.82 4.03 1.90
N ALA A 87 -10.92 4.06 1.15
CA ALA A 87 -12.13 4.77 1.55
C ALA A 87 -12.68 4.25 2.88
N ALA A 88 -12.70 2.94 3.07
CA ALA A 88 -13.16 2.37 4.32
C ALA A 88 -12.23 2.67 5.50
N ALA A 89 -10.92 2.68 5.29
CA ALA A 89 -9.95 3.07 6.32
C ALA A 89 -10.06 4.56 6.73
N LEU A 90 -10.70 5.41 5.91
CA LEU A 90 -10.99 6.80 6.26
C LEU A 90 -12.31 6.96 7.03
N GLN A 91 -13.16 5.93 7.10
CA GLN A 91 -14.43 5.98 7.83
C GLN A 91 -14.32 5.43 9.26
N GLU A 92 -13.21 4.77 9.58
CA GLU A 92 -12.77 4.38 10.93
C GLU A 92 -12.10 5.57 11.63
#